data_AF-A0A534YYI4-F1
#
_entry.id   AF-A0A534YYI4-F1
#
_cell.length_a   1.000
_cell.length_b   1.000
_cell.length_c   1.000
_cell.angle_alpha   90.00
_cell.angle_beta   90.00
_cell.angle_gamma   90.00
#
_symmetry.space_group_name_H-M   'P 1'
#
loop_
_entity.id
_entity.type
_entity.pdbx_description
1 polymer ?
#
loop_
_entity_poly.entity_id
_entity_poly.type
_entity_poly.pdbx_seq_one_letter_code
_entity_poly.pdbx_strand_id
1 'polypeptide(L)'
;MRLLAGTIYASIRSMPAALDISAYPPDGMEVRLIERFTTLKGRRILEVGCGDGRLTFQYAPTAREVLAFDPDRASIEDALDEQAALGVSNVDFRVGSIEHLPARGAPFDIALFSWSL
;
A
#
# COMPACT_ATOMS: atom_id res chain seq x y z
N MET A 1 6.79 1.54 -66.34
CA MET A 1 7.57 0.58 -65.52
C MET A 1 6.89 0.52 -64.15
N ARG A 2 6.22 -0.60 -63.84
CA ARG A 2 5.52 -0.84 -62.57
C ARG A 2 6.55 -1.05 -61.45
N LEU A 3 6.25 -0.58 -60.23
CA LEU A 3 6.62 -1.31 -59.00
C LEU A 3 5.65 -0.95 -57.86
N LEU A 4 5.18 -2.01 -57.22
CA LEU A 4 4.10 -2.09 -56.24
C LEU A 4 4.66 -1.74 -54.85
N ALA A 5 4.11 -0.72 -54.20
CA ALA A 5 4.34 -0.46 -52.77
C ALA A 5 3.26 -1.22 -51.95
N GLY A 6 3.47 -2.52 -51.79
CA GLY A 6 2.75 -3.34 -50.84
C GLY A 6 3.75 -4.07 -49.95
N THR A 7 3.37 -4.31 -48.69
CA THR A 7 3.91 -5.37 -47.82
C THR A 7 4.89 -4.98 -46.69
N ILE A 8 5.02 -3.71 -46.27
CA ILE A 8 5.87 -3.42 -45.07
C ILE A 8 5.07 -3.04 -43.81
N TYR A 9 3.79 -2.71 -43.90
CA TYR A 9 3.04 -2.21 -42.73
C TYR A 9 2.43 -3.28 -41.80
N ALA A 10 2.63 -4.57 -42.07
CA ALA A 10 1.88 -5.65 -41.42
C ALA A 10 2.70 -6.57 -40.48
N SER A 11 3.83 -6.12 -39.92
CA SER A 11 4.62 -6.99 -39.01
C SER A 11 5.29 -6.28 -37.82
N ILE A 12 4.69 -5.22 -37.27
CA ILE A 12 4.96 -4.90 -35.86
C ILE A 12 4.01 -5.76 -35.03
N ARG A 13 4.46 -7.01 -34.88
CA ARG A 13 3.88 -8.06 -34.05
C ARG A 13 3.60 -7.53 -32.65
N SER A 14 2.49 -8.01 -32.10
CA SER A 14 2.21 -8.19 -30.68
C SER A 14 3.49 -8.37 -29.83
N MET A 15 4.01 -7.28 -29.28
CA MET A 15 4.87 -7.34 -28.11
C MET A 15 3.90 -7.52 -26.92
N PRO A 16 4.05 -8.54 -26.06
CA PRO A 16 3.37 -8.50 -24.78
C PRO A 16 3.75 -7.16 -24.13
N ALA A 17 2.75 -6.47 -23.54
CA ALA A 17 2.99 -5.26 -22.76
C ALA A 17 4.21 -5.51 -21.87
N ALA A 18 5.17 -4.59 -21.88
CA ALA A 18 6.36 -4.68 -21.06
C ALA A 18 5.93 -5.13 -19.66
N LEU A 19 6.50 -6.24 -19.17
CA LEU A 19 6.26 -6.70 -17.81
C LEU A 19 6.56 -5.52 -16.90
N ASP A 20 5.51 -4.96 -16.29
CA ASP A 20 5.62 -3.94 -15.27
C ASP A 20 6.19 -4.61 -14.02
N ILE A 21 7.52 -4.64 -13.94
CA ILE A 21 8.23 -5.20 -12.81
C ILE A 21 8.22 -4.14 -11.72
N SER A 22 7.19 -4.19 -10.88
CA SER A 22 7.14 -3.42 -9.63
C SER A 22 7.91 -4.15 -8.53
N ALA A 23 8.57 -3.38 -7.66
CA ALA A 23 9.12 -3.90 -6.41
C ALA A 23 8.01 -4.31 -5.42
N TYR A 24 6.78 -3.84 -5.64
CA TYR A 24 5.63 -4.12 -4.80
C TYR A 24 4.68 -5.15 -5.42
N PRO A 25 4.08 -6.02 -4.58
CA PRO A 25 2.87 -6.77 -4.90
C PRO A 25 1.81 -5.95 -5.65
N PRO A 26 1.04 -6.53 -6.60
CA PRO A 26 -0.14 -5.86 -7.13
C PRO A 26 -1.17 -5.55 -6.03
N ASP A 27 -1.91 -4.47 -6.21
CA ASP A 27 -2.91 -4.01 -5.25
C ASP A 27 -3.90 -5.12 -4.83
N GLY A 28 -4.22 -5.09 -3.54
CA GLY A 28 -5.05 -6.06 -2.86
C GLY A 28 -4.41 -7.43 -2.65
N MET A 29 -3.24 -7.75 -3.22
CA MET A 29 -2.62 -9.07 -3.02
C MET A 29 -2.23 -9.30 -1.57
N GLU A 30 -1.59 -8.32 -0.93
CA GLU A 30 -1.19 -8.40 0.48
C GLU A 30 -2.41 -8.44 1.40
N VAL A 31 -3.41 -7.59 1.17
CA VAL A 31 -4.67 -7.60 1.96
C VAL A 31 -5.34 -8.96 1.87
N ARG A 32 -5.49 -9.54 0.67
CA ARG A 32 -6.04 -10.89 0.49
C ARG A 32 -5.23 -11.95 1.22
N LEU A 33 -3.90 -11.82 1.26
CA LEU A 33 -3.05 -12.77 1.98
C LEU A 33 -3.22 -12.66 3.50
N ILE A 34 -3.25 -11.44 4.04
CA ILE A 34 -3.49 -11.18 5.46
C ILE A 34 -4.87 -11.73 5.87
N GLU A 35 -5.89 -11.50 5.05
CA GLU A 35 -7.26 -11.97 5.29
C GLU A 35 -7.44 -13.49 5.29
N ARG A 36 -6.46 -14.26 4.81
CA ARG A 36 -6.44 -15.72 4.98
C ARG A 36 -6.14 -16.16 6.42
N PHE A 37 -5.56 -15.28 7.24
CA PHE A 37 -5.16 -15.56 8.61
C PHE A 37 -6.01 -14.80 9.63
N THR A 38 -6.43 -13.57 9.31
CA THR A 38 -7.24 -12.75 10.21
C THR A 38 -8.05 -11.71 9.44
N THR A 39 -9.28 -11.41 9.90
CA THR A 39 -10.08 -10.35 9.31
C THR A 39 -9.61 -8.98 9.81
N LEU A 40 -9.36 -8.04 8.89
CA LEU A 40 -9.05 -6.65 9.20
C LEU A 40 -10.32 -5.81 9.44
N LYS A 41 -11.45 -6.28 8.91
CA LYS A 41 -12.73 -5.58 8.99
C LYS A 41 -13.16 -5.34 10.44
N GLY A 42 -13.41 -4.08 10.78
CA GLY A 42 -13.87 -3.65 12.10
C GLY A 42 -12.83 -3.80 13.21
N ARG A 43 -11.56 -4.03 12.88
CA ARG A 43 -10.46 -4.15 13.85
C ARG A 43 -9.77 -2.82 14.11
N ARG A 44 -9.24 -2.68 15.32
CA ARG A 44 -8.30 -1.61 15.70
C ARG A 44 -6.90 -2.11 15.40
N ILE A 45 -6.21 -1.45 14.48
CA ILE A 45 -4.97 -1.95 13.90
C ILE A 45 -3.82 -1.03 14.30
N LEU A 46 -2.71 -1.64 14.73
CA LEU A 46 -1.41 -1.00 14.83
C LEU A 46 -0.58 -1.40 13.61
N GLU A 47 -0.09 -0.46 12.83
CA GLU A 47 0.84 -0.72 11.72
C GLU A 47 2.20 -0.10 12.03
N VAL A 48 3.23 -0.95 11.95
CA VAL A 48 4.63 -0.59 12.18
C VAL A 48 5.36 -0.61 10.85
N GLY A 49 5.99 0.52 10.51
CA GLY A 49 6.65 0.71 9.23
C GLY A 49 5.65 0.92 8.09
N CYS A 50 4.71 1.84 8.26
CA CYS A 50 3.65 2.07 7.27
C CYS A 50 4.14 2.77 5.99
N GLY A 51 5.35 3.35 6.00
CA GLY A 51 5.86 4.16 4.91
C GLY A 51 4.89 5.27 4.50
N ASP A 52 4.68 5.39 3.19
CA ASP A 52 3.75 6.32 2.54
C ASP A 52 2.27 5.88 2.62
N GLY A 53 1.97 4.82 3.37
CA GLY A 53 0.63 4.29 3.54
C GLY A 53 0.15 3.36 2.43
N ARG A 54 1.02 2.94 1.49
CA ARG A 54 0.68 2.05 0.35
C ARG A 54 -0.17 0.84 0.76
N LEU A 55 0.16 0.15 1.85
CA LEU A 55 -0.66 -0.96 2.36
C LEU A 55 -1.82 -0.44 3.21
N THR A 56 -1.57 0.53 4.09
CA THR A 56 -2.54 1.14 4.99
C THR A 56 -3.83 1.53 4.27
N PHE A 57 -3.74 2.25 3.15
CA PHE A 57 -4.91 2.71 2.40
C PHE A 57 -5.73 1.59 1.78
N GLN A 58 -5.14 0.42 1.52
CA GLN A 58 -5.85 -0.70 0.90
C GLN A 58 -6.81 -1.38 1.88
N TYR A 59 -6.52 -1.35 3.19
CA TYR A 59 -7.35 -2.02 4.20
C TYR A 59 -8.08 -1.04 5.13
N ALA A 60 -7.59 0.19 5.29
CA ALA A 60 -8.17 1.22 6.16
C ALA A 60 -9.68 1.40 5.97
N PRO A 61 -10.25 1.42 4.74
CA PRO A 61 -11.70 1.60 4.55
C PRO A 61 -12.58 0.55 5.26
N THR A 62 -12.03 -0.61 5.59
CA THR A 62 -12.76 -1.69 6.29
C THR A 62 -12.43 -1.79 7.78
N ALA A 63 -11.31 -1.20 8.21
CA ALA A 63 -10.87 -1.20 9.60
C ALA A 63 -11.75 -0.29 10.47
N ARG A 64 -11.71 -0.51 11.79
CA ARG A 64 -12.36 0.40 12.75
C ARG A 64 -11.54 1.67 12.92
N GLU A 65 -10.26 1.51 13.26
CA GLU A 65 -9.29 2.60 13.41
C GLU A 65 -7.89 2.03 13.20
N VAL A 66 -6.99 2.86 12.67
CA VAL A 66 -5.59 2.48 12.41
C VAL A 66 -4.68 3.51 13.06
N LEU A 67 -3.74 3.05 13.89
CA LEU A 67 -2.55 3.82 14.24
C LEU A 67 -1.40 3.28 13.38
N ALA A 68 -0.88 4.11 12.48
CA ALA A 68 0.19 3.75 11.57
C ALA A 68 1.40 4.65 11.82
N PHE A 69 2.59 4.08 11.96
CA PHE A 69 3.79 4.88 12.15
C PHE A 69 4.99 4.37 11.36
N ASP A 70 5.87 5.30 11.01
CA ASP A 70 7.13 5.07 10.32
C ASP A 70 8.19 6.06 10.83
N PRO A 71 9.48 5.67 10.94
CA PRO A 71 10.53 6.61 11.31
C PRO A 71 10.82 7.65 10.21
N ASP A 72 10.51 7.38 8.94
CA ASP A 72 10.71 8.33 7.84
C ASP A 72 9.63 9.40 7.83
N ARG A 73 10.03 10.63 8.18
CA ARG A 73 9.16 11.80 8.17
C ARG A 73 8.62 12.11 6.78
N ALA A 74 9.42 11.96 5.73
CA ALA A 74 8.99 12.29 4.38
C ALA A 74 7.86 11.34 3.92
N SER A 75 8.00 10.05 4.20
CA SER A 75 6.94 9.07 3.91
C SER A 75 5.64 9.36 4.68
N ILE A 76 5.72 9.79 5.94
CA ILE A 76 4.52 10.18 6.69
C ILE A 76 3.88 11.46 6.13
N GLU A 77 4.67 12.42 5.65
CA GLU A 77 4.15 13.62 4.97
C GLU A 77 3.40 13.22 3.68
N ASP A 78 3.98 12.33 2.85
CA ASP A 78 3.32 11.78 1.66
C ASP A 78 2.02 11.03 2.02
N ALA A 79 2.03 10.24 3.10
CA ALA A 79 0.85 9.52 3.58
C ALA A 79 -0.27 10.49 4.04
N LEU A 80 0.07 11.59 4.70
CA LEU A 80 -0.91 12.58 5.14
C LEU A 80 -1.55 13.32 3.94
N ASP A 81 -0.77 13.63 2.92
CA ASP A 81 -1.27 14.25 1.69
C ASP A 81 -2.21 13.29 0.94
N GLU A 82 -1.84 12.01 0.81
CA GLU A 82 -2.67 10.98 0.20
C GLU A 82 -3.94 10.72 1.03
N GLN A 83 -3.83 10.70 2.36
CA GLN A 83 -4.98 10.58 3.27
C GLN A 83 -6.01 11.68 3.01
N ALA A 84 -5.55 12.92 2.87
CA ALA A 84 -6.41 14.06 2.56
C ALA A 84 -7.04 13.94 1.18
N ALA A 85 -6.28 13.50 0.17
CA ALA A 85 -6.76 13.29 -1.20
C ALA A 85 -7.84 12.19 -1.28
N LEU A 86 -7.66 11.08 -0.56
CA LEU A 86 -8.59 9.95 -0.53
C LEU A 86 -9.78 10.15 0.43
N GLY A 87 -9.72 11.14 1.32
CA GLY A 87 -10.77 11.38 2.32
C GLY A 87 -10.87 10.30 3.39
N VAL A 88 -9.77 9.61 3.69
CA VAL A 88 -9.72 8.55 4.72
C VAL A 88 -9.60 9.18 6.10
N SER A 89 -10.56 8.93 6.99
CA SER A 89 -10.65 9.61 8.29
C SER A 89 -10.32 8.73 9.50
N ASN A 90 -10.12 7.43 9.31
CA ASN A 90 -9.93 6.46 10.39
C ASN A 90 -8.47 6.00 10.56
N VAL A 91 -7.51 6.76 10.01
CA VAL A 91 -6.08 6.49 10.13
C VAL A 91 -5.40 7.66 10.84
N ASP A 92 -4.56 7.36 11.81
CA ASP A 92 -3.67 8.29 12.51
C ASP A 92 -2.23 7.93 12.12
N PHE A 93 -1.65 8.70 11.19
CA PHE A 93 -0.26 8.56 10.76
C PHE A 93 0.68 9.36 11.68
N ARG A 94 1.76 8.73 12.15
CA ARG A 94 2.73 9.37 13.03
C ARG A 94 4.17 9.05 12.65
N VAL A 95 5.04 10.05 12.76
CA VAL A 95 6.49 9.80 12.74
C VAL A 95 6.89 9.15 14.06
N GLY A 96 7.50 7.97 14.02
CA GLY A 96 7.90 7.26 15.22
C GLY A 96 8.54 5.90 14.99
N SER A 97 9.04 5.30 16.07
CA SER A 97 9.54 3.93 16.10
C SER A 97 8.84 3.14 17.22
N ILE A 98 8.72 1.83 17.02
CA ILE A 98 8.10 0.92 17.99
C ILE A 98 8.79 0.96 19.36
N GLU A 99 10.08 1.27 19.39
CA GLU A 99 10.90 1.38 20.61
C GLU A 99 10.43 2.49 21.55
N HIS A 100 9.72 3.48 21.00
CA HIS A 100 9.22 4.65 21.71
C HIS A 100 7.70 4.60 21.92
N LEU A 101 7.05 3.48 21.56
CA LEU A 101 5.62 3.33 21.79
C LEU A 101 5.35 3.30 23.31
N PRO A 102 4.44 4.15 23.84
CA PRO A 102 4.19 4.21 25.28
C PRO A 102 3.84 2.84 25.87
N ALA A 103 4.47 2.49 27.00
CA ALA A 103 4.36 1.17 27.65
C ALA A 103 2.94 0.75 28.10
N ARG A 104 1.94 1.63 28.00
CA ARG A 104 0.52 1.29 28.21
C ARG A 104 -0.15 1.16 26.86
N GLY A 105 -0.25 -0.08 26.40
CA GLY A 105 -0.82 -0.45 25.11
C GLY A 105 -2.24 0.09 24.93
N ALA A 106 -2.46 0.79 23.83
CA ALA A 106 -3.80 0.97 23.31
C ALA A 106 -4.36 -0.41 22.92
N PRO A 107 -5.69 -0.62 23.03
CA PRO A 107 -6.30 -1.92 22.79
C PRO A 107 -6.37 -2.22 21.29
N PHE A 108 -5.25 -2.55 20.66
CA PHE A 108 -5.23 -3.02 19.28
C PHE A 108 -5.64 -4.49 19.23
N ASP A 109 -6.40 -4.84 18.20
CA ASP A 109 -6.81 -6.23 17.95
C ASP A 109 -5.78 -6.96 17.06
N ILE A 110 -5.05 -6.20 16.23
CA ILE A 110 -4.05 -6.69 15.27
C ILE A 110 -2.86 -5.72 15.24
N ALA A 111 -1.65 -6.28 15.18
CA ALA A 111 -0.44 -5.55 14.81
C ALA A 111 0.06 -6.06 13.44
N LEU A 112 0.31 -5.14 12.51
CA LEU A 112 0.88 -5.39 11.20
C LEU A 112 2.30 -4.82 11.11
N PHE A 113 3.19 -5.60 10.50
CA PHE A 113 4.56 -5.20 10.19
C PHE A 113 4.69 -5.23 8.67
N SER A 114 4.59 -4.05 8.06
CA SER A 114 4.40 -3.86 6.62
C SER A 114 5.73 -3.52 5.95
N TRP A 115 6.63 -4.51 5.90
CA TRP A 115 8.00 -4.32 5.38
C TRP A 115 8.90 -3.45 6.28
N SER A 116 8.64 -3.49 7.59
CA SER A 116 9.49 -2.92 8.62
C SER A 116 10.83 -3.66 8.73
N LEU A 117 11.93 -2.93 8.89
CA LEU A 117 13.27 -3.46 9.16
C LEU A 117 13.62 -3.42 10.66
#